data_AF-A0A377ZYK7-F1
#
_entry.id   AF-A0A377ZYK7-F1
#
_cell.length_a   1.000
_cell.length_b   1.000
_cell.length_c   1.000
_cell.angle_alpha   90.00
_cell.angle_beta   90.00
_cell.angle_gamma   90.00
#
_symmetry.space_group_name_H-M   'P 1'
#
loop_
_entity.id
_entity.type
_entity.pdbx_description
1 polymer ?
#
loop_
_entity_poly.entity_id
_entity_poly.type
_entity_poly.pdbx_seq_one_letter_code
_entity_poly.pdbx_strand_id
1 'polypeptide(L)'
;MFENITAAPADPILGLADLFRADDRPEKINLGIGVYKDETGKTPVLTSVKKAEQYLLENETTKNYLGIDGIPEFGRCTQELLFGKGNAIIADKRARTAQTPGRYRCAACRRRLPRQKHRRETCVGK
;
A
#
# COMPACT_ATOMS: atom_id res chain seq x y z
N MET A 1 -0.94 -10.87 33.68
CA MET A 1 -1.75 -10.17 32.63
C MET A 1 -1.49 -10.70 31.21
N PHE A 2 -0.28 -11.16 30.86
CA PHE A 2 0.03 -11.75 29.54
C PHE A 2 0.24 -13.27 29.54
N GLU A 3 -0.03 -13.95 30.66
CA GLU A 3 0.26 -15.40 30.87
C GLU A 3 -0.51 -16.34 29.93
N ASN A 4 -1.63 -15.89 29.36
CA ASN A 4 -2.47 -16.67 28.44
C ASN A 4 -2.36 -16.23 26.98
N ILE A 5 -1.39 -15.37 26.63
CA ILE A 5 -1.18 -15.01 25.22
C ILE A 5 -0.36 -16.09 24.56
N THR A 6 -1.03 -16.95 23.79
CA THR A 6 -0.37 -17.90 22.89
C THR A 6 0.28 -17.13 21.73
N ALA A 7 1.53 -17.47 21.41
CA ALA A 7 2.22 -16.90 20.26
C ALA A 7 1.45 -17.22 18.97
N ALA A 8 1.27 -16.21 18.12
CA ALA A 8 0.70 -16.41 16.80
C ALA A 8 1.63 -17.31 15.96
N PRO A 9 1.07 -18.18 15.10
CA PRO A 9 1.88 -19.01 14.22
C PRO A 9 2.74 -18.11 13.33
N ALA A 10 4.02 -18.48 13.19
CA ALA A 10 4.95 -17.75 12.32
C ALA A 10 4.47 -17.84 10.86
N ASP A 11 4.60 -16.74 10.13
CA ASP A 11 4.29 -16.72 8.70
C ASP A 11 5.33 -17.58 7.95
N PRO A 12 4.91 -18.61 7.20
CA PRO A 12 5.83 -19.50 6.50
C PRO A 12 6.73 -18.77 5.48
N ILE A 13 6.28 -17.63 4.94
CA ILE A 13 7.06 -16.81 4.01
C ILE A 13 8.21 -16.11 4.72
N LEU A 14 7.99 -15.63 5.95
CA LEU A 14 9.04 -15.00 6.76
C LEU A 14 10.04 -16.02 7.27
N GLY A 15 9.58 -17.20 7.69
CA GLY A 15 10.46 -18.30 8.11
C GLY A 15 11.41 -18.75 6.99
N LEU A 16 10.95 -18.77 5.73
CA LEU A 16 11.80 -19.08 4.58
C LEU A 16 12.90 -18.04 4.36
N ALA A 17 12.63 -16.76 4.64
CA ALA A 17 13.63 -15.72 4.53
C ALA A 17 14.75 -15.87 5.58
N ASP A 18 14.39 -16.30 6.79
CA ASP A 18 15.36 -16.52 7.87
C ASP A 18 16.23 -17.76 7.63
N LEU A 19 15.65 -18.84 7.13
CA LEU A 19 16.40 -20.02 6.66
C LEU A 19 17.35 -19.66 5.51
N PHE A 20 16.89 -18.84 4.55
CA PHE A 20 17.74 -18.35 3.47
C PHE A 20 18.89 -17.48 3.98
N ARG A 21 18.69 -16.68 5.03
CA ARG A 21 19.75 -15.86 5.63
C ARG A 21 20.78 -16.72 6.36
N ALA A 22 20.34 -17.75 7.07
CA ALA A 22 21.18 -18.66 7.87
C ALA A 22 22.05 -19.61 7.02
N ASP A 23 21.79 -19.73 5.72
CA ASP A 23 22.56 -20.56 4.80
C ASP A 23 23.85 -19.84 4.33
N ASP A 24 25.03 -20.39 4.59
CA ASP A 24 26.32 -19.77 4.23
C ASP A 24 26.72 -19.97 2.75
N ARG A 25 25.95 -20.70 1.95
CA ARG A 25 26.30 -20.97 0.54
C ARG A 25 26.35 -19.66 -0.27
N PRO A 26 27.43 -19.40 -1.02
CA PRO A 26 27.60 -18.15 -1.78
C PRO A 26 26.67 -18.05 -3.00
N GLU A 27 26.23 -19.17 -3.57
CA GLU A 27 25.39 -19.24 -4.78
C GLU A 27 23.89 -19.46 -4.47
N LYS A 28 23.40 -18.99 -3.32
CA LYS A 28 22.00 -19.16 -2.92
C LYS A 28 21.06 -18.18 -3.65
N ILE A 29 19.98 -18.70 -4.23
CA ILE A 29 18.97 -17.90 -4.95
C ILE A 29 17.66 -17.88 -4.14
N ASN A 30 17.14 -16.69 -3.84
CA ASN A 30 15.86 -16.53 -3.15
C ASN A 30 14.73 -16.24 -4.14
N LEU A 31 13.89 -17.24 -4.38
CA LEU A 31 12.67 -17.13 -5.20
C LEU A 31 11.38 -16.98 -4.36
N GLY A 32 11.49 -16.97 -3.03
CA GLY A 32 10.34 -16.89 -2.12
C GLY A 32 9.87 -15.48 -1.84
N ILE A 33 10.77 -14.48 -1.91
CA ILE A 33 10.45 -13.07 -1.66
C ILE A 33 10.06 -12.42 -2.99
N GLY A 34 8.78 -12.04 -3.12
CA GLY A 34 8.22 -11.35 -4.30
C GLY A 34 8.63 -9.88 -4.40
N VAL A 35 9.93 -9.58 -4.40
CA VAL A 35 10.49 -8.24 -4.58
C VAL A 35 11.33 -8.23 -5.85
N TYR A 36 11.18 -7.19 -6.67
CA TYR A 36 11.98 -7.00 -7.87
C TYR A 36 13.45 -6.81 -7.49
N LYS A 37 14.33 -7.62 -8.09
CA LYS A 37 15.77 -7.53 -7.96
C LYS A 37 16.39 -7.27 -9.32
N ASP A 38 17.43 -6.45 -9.34
CA ASP A 38 18.27 -6.23 -10.52
C ASP A 38 19.21 -7.42 -10.76
N GLU A 39 20.00 -7.34 -11.83
CA GLU A 39 21.01 -8.34 -12.21
C GLU A 39 22.08 -8.57 -11.13
N THR A 40 22.25 -7.64 -10.21
CA THR A 40 23.19 -7.74 -9.07
C THR A 40 22.53 -8.33 -7.82
N GLY A 41 21.26 -8.73 -7.90
CA GLY A 41 20.49 -9.29 -6.79
C GLY A 41 20.03 -8.25 -5.77
N LYS A 42 20.19 -6.94 -6.06
CA LYS A 42 19.79 -5.82 -5.21
C LYS A 42 18.40 -5.33 -5.61
N THR A 43 17.70 -4.67 -4.69
CA THR A 43 16.42 -4.02 -4.98
C THR A 43 16.68 -2.61 -5.49
N PRO A 44 16.52 -2.31 -6.79
CA PRO A 44 16.81 -0.99 -7.31
C PRO A 44 15.73 0.01 -6.90
N VAL A 45 16.15 1.23 -6.57
CA VAL A 45 15.26 2.38 -6.43
C VAL A 45 15.21 3.10 -7.78
N LEU A 46 14.01 3.27 -8.35
CA LEU A 46 13.82 3.91 -9.64
C LEU A 46 14.33 5.37 -9.61
N THR A 47 14.94 5.81 -10.71
CA THR A 47 15.45 7.19 -10.83
C THR A 47 14.34 8.23 -10.70
N SER A 48 13.12 7.92 -11.17
CA SER A 48 11.93 8.75 -10.98
C SER A 48 11.55 8.92 -9.51
N VAL A 49 11.70 7.87 -8.70
CA VAL A 49 11.42 7.90 -7.25
C VAL A 49 12.44 8.81 -6.56
N LYS A 50 13.74 8.64 -6.84
CA LYS A 50 14.78 9.51 -6.26
C LYS A 50 14.59 10.99 -6.60
N LYS A 51 14.19 11.31 -7.83
CA LYS A 51 13.88 12.69 -8.23
C LYS A 51 12.66 13.24 -7.48
N ALA A 52 11.62 12.43 -7.28
CA ALA A 52 10.44 12.84 -6.53
C ALA A 52 10.76 13.09 -5.05
N GLU A 53 11.61 12.25 -4.44
CA GLU A 53 12.09 12.43 -3.06
C GLU A 53 12.86 13.75 -2.90
N GLN A 54 13.78 14.06 -3.83
CA GLN A 54 14.51 15.32 -3.80
C GLN A 54 13.56 16.53 -3.94
N TYR A 55 12.61 16.46 -4.87
CA TYR A 55 11.62 17.51 -5.06
C TYR A 55 10.79 17.74 -3.79
N LEU A 56 10.34 16.68 -3.12
CA LEU A 56 9.61 16.77 -1.86
C LEU A 56 10.46 17.40 -0.75
N LEU A 57 11.72 17.01 -0.63
CA LEU A 57 12.63 17.57 0.38
C LEU A 57 12.81 19.09 0.22
N GLU A 58 12.85 19.58 -1.02
CA GLU A 58 13.05 21.00 -1.32
C GLU A 58 11.77 21.84 -1.22
N ASN A 59 10.58 21.26 -1.46
CA ASN A 59 9.33 22.00 -1.63
C ASN A 59 8.27 21.72 -0.54
N GLU A 60 8.45 20.71 0.32
CA GLU A 60 7.49 20.38 1.37
C GLU A 60 7.50 21.42 2.49
N THR A 61 6.36 22.10 2.69
CA THR A 61 6.20 23.18 3.66
C THR A 61 5.55 22.73 4.97
N THR A 62 4.84 21.61 4.99
CA THR A 62 4.12 21.11 6.17
C THR A 62 3.89 19.61 6.12
N LYS A 63 3.79 18.98 7.30
CA LYS A 63 3.47 17.56 7.51
C LYS A 63 2.15 17.37 8.25
N ASN A 64 1.22 18.30 8.05
CA ASN A 64 -0.11 18.26 8.66
C ASN A 64 -0.91 17.03 8.25
N TYR A 65 -1.90 16.69 9.07
CA TYR A 65 -2.83 15.61 8.78
C TYR A 65 -3.49 15.79 7.41
N LEU A 66 -3.49 14.71 6.63
CA LEU A 66 -4.23 14.63 5.38
C LEU A 66 -5.71 14.41 5.65
N GLY A 67 -6.56 14.80 4.70
CA GLY A 67 -7.97 14.44 4.71
C GLY A 67 -8.17 12.92 4.73
N ILE A 68 -9.37 12.47 5.13
CA ILE A 68 -9.71 11.03 5.22
C ILE A 68 -9.47 10.29 3.90
N ASP A 69 -9.73 10.96 2.77
CA ASP A 69 -9.55 10.41 1.43
C ASP A 69 -8.10 10.52 0.91
N GLY A 70 -7.21 11.20 1.65
CA GLY A 70 -5.84 11.48 1.27
C GLY A 70 -5.70 12.72 0.37
N ILE A 71 -4.64 12.74 -0.46
CA ILE A 71 -4.33 13.86 -1.35
C ILE A 71 -5.21 13.78 -2.62
N PRO A 72 -5.99 14.82 -2.97
CA PRO A 72 -6.87 14.81 -4.14
C PRO A 72 -6.13 14.55 -5.48
N GLU A 73 -4.96 15.16 -5.65
CA GLU A 73 -4.11 15.01 -6.84
C GLU A 73 -3.60 13.57 -6.97
N PHE A 74 -3.24 12.93 -5.86
CA PHE A 74 -2.88 11.52 -5.83
C PHE A 74 -4.04 10.65 -6.30
N GLY A 75 -5.26 10.96 -5.84
CA GLY A 75 -6.49 10.32 -6.31
C GLY A 75 -6.68 10.44 -7.83
N ARG A 76 -6.58 11.65 -8.38
CA ARG A 76 -6.72 11.90 -9.82
C ARG A 76 -5.67 11.15 -10.66
N CYS A 77 -4.40 11.27 -10.30
CA CYS A 77 -3.30 10.58 -11.00
C CYS A 77 -3.48 9.05 -10.93
N THR A 78 -3.96 8.53 -9.81
CA THR A 78 -4.25 7.09 -9.66
C THR A 78 -5.41 6.64 -10.56
N GLN A 79 -6.47 7.45 -10.68
CA GLN A 79 -7.58 7.14 -11.60
C GLN A 79 -7.11 7.11 -13.05
N GLU A 80 -6.32 8.10 -13.47
CA GLU A 80 -5.76 8.15 -14.82
C GLU A 80 -4.80 6.98 -15.11
N LEU A 81 -4.00 6.59 -14.12
CA LEU A 81 -3.09 5.43 -14.24
C LEU A 81 -3.87 4.10 -14.39
N LEU A 82 -4.98 3.93 -13.67
CA LEU A 82 -5.76 2.69 -13.67
C LEU A 82 -6.70 2.56 -14.88
N PHE A 83 -7.39 3.64 -15.25
CA PHE A 83 -8.44 3.61 -16.27
C PHE A 83 -8.01 4.22 -17.61
N GLY A 84 -6.86 4.90 -17.66
CA GLY A 84 -6.44 5.68 -18.82
C GLY A 84 -7.03 7.09 -18.82
N LYS A 85 -6.32 8.02 -19.47
CA LYS A 85 -6.71 9.43 -19.57
C LYS A 85 -8.00 9.56 -20.40
N GLY A 86 -8.99 10.29 -19.89
CA GLY A 86 -10.24 10.54 -20.59
C GLY A 86 -11.24 9.37 -20.61
N ASN A 87 -11.04 8.35 -19.78
CA ASN A 87 -11.99 7.24 -19.66
C ASN A 87 -13.37 7.76 -19.20
N ALA A 88 -14.45 7.24 -19.80
CA ALA A 88 -15.84 7.56 -19.45
C ALA A 88 -16.11 7.42 -17.94
N ILE A 89 -15.49 6.45 -17.25
CA ILE A 89 -15.66 6.26 -15.81
C ILE A 89 -15.22 7.49 -15.00
N ILE A 90 -14.16 8.17 -15.46
CA ILE A 90 -13.64 9.39 -14.83
C ILE A 90 -14.50 10.59 -15.25
N ALA A 91 -14.82 10.72 -16.54
CA ALA A 91 -15.63 11.80 -17.09
C ALA A 91 -17.04 11.84 -16.47
N ASP A 92 -17.68 10.67 -16.34
CA ASP A 92 -19.00 10.48 -15.73
C ASP A 92 -18.95 10.55 -14.19
N LYS A 93 -17.78 10.82 -13.59
CA LYS A 93 -17.56 10.87 -12.12
C LYS A 93 -18.00 9.60 -11.38
N ARG A 94 -17.90 8.43 -12.03
CA ARG A 94 -18.24 7.13 -11.46
C ARG A 94 -17.13 6.50 -10.62
N ALA A 95 -15.90 7.01 -10.72
CA ALA A 95 -14.80 6.63 -9.84
C ALA A 95 -14.79 7.43 -8.52
N ARG A 96 -14.44 6.76 -7.43
CA ARG A 96 -14.08 7.35 -6.14
C ARG A 96 -12.79 6.72 -5.66
N THR A 97 -11.88 7.54 -5.14
CA THR A 97 -10.55 7.12 -4.70
C THR A 97 -10.28 7.62 -3.29
N ALA A 98 -9.74 6.74 -2.46
CA ALA A 98 -9.22 7.06 -1.14
C ALA A 98 -7.83 6.46 -1.00
N GLN A 99 -6.88 7.25 -0.50
CA GLN A 99 -5.52 6.79 -0.25
C GLN A 99 -5.52 5.79 0.92
N THR A 100 -4.77 4.70 0.78
CA THR A 100 -4.64 3.67 1.82
C THR A 100 -3.18 3.27 2.01
N PRO A 101 -2.75 2.88 3.23
CA PRO A 101 -1.38 2.47 3.48
C PRO A 101 -1.11 1.08 2.88
N GLY A 102 -0.79 1.09 1.59
CA GLY A 102 -0.51 -0.11 0.81
C GLY A 102 -1.74 -0.95 0.45
N ARG A 103 -1.51 -1.95 -0.41
CA ARG A 103 -2.57 -2.80 -0.98
C ARG A 103 -3.37 -3.56 0.07
N TYR A 104 -2.72 -4.05 1.11
CA TYR A 104 -3.37 -4.84 2.17
C TYR A 104 -4.44 -4.02 2.91
N ARG A 105 -4.18 -2.73 3.15
CA ARG A 105 -5.15 -1.83 3.80
C ARG A 105 -6.24 -1.38 2.84
N CYS A 106 -5.98 -1.30 1.53
CA CYS A 106 -7.02 -1.10 0.53
C CYS A 106 -8.11 -2.18 0.59
N ALA A 107 -7.71 -3.46 0.67
CA ALA A 107 -8.65 -4.57 0.80
C ALA A 107 -9.45 -4.52 2.12
N ALA A 108 -8.79 -4.16 3.22
CA ALA A 108 -9.46 -3.98 4.52
C ALA A 108 -10.46 -2.81 4.50
N CYS A 109 -10.08 -1.69 3.89
CA CYS A 109 -10.96 -0.54 3.69
C CYS A 109 -12.20 -0.93 2.87
N ARG A 110 -12.00 -1.64 1.76
CA ARG A 110 -13.09 -2.18 0.93
C ARG A 110 -14.06 -3.07 1.71
N ARG A 111 -13.57 -3.90 2.62
CA ARG A 111 -14.42 -4.76 3.48
C ARG A 111 -15.18 -3.98 4.56
N ARG A 112 -14.62 -2.86 5.04
CA ARG A 112 -15.23 -2.03 6.11
C ARG A 112 -16.19 -0.95 5.60
N LEU A 113 -15.96 -0.42 4.40
CA LEU A 113 -16.83 0.59 3.76
C LEU A 113 -18.32 0.20 3.69
N PRO A 114 -18.72 -1.02 3.25
CA PRO A 114 -20.12 -1.40 3.24
C PRO A 114 -20.72 -1.51 4.65
N ARG A 115 -19.91 -1.92 5.65
CA ARG A 115 -20.35 -1.97 7.06
C ARG A 115 -20.57 -0.59 7.67
N GLN A 116 -19.79 0.42 7.26
CA GLN A 116 -20.01 1.80 7.72
C GLN A 116 -21.23 2.46 7.08
N LYS A 117 -21.50 2.23 5.79
CA LYS A 117 -22.72 2.74 5.13
C LYS A 117 -23.99 2.22 5.80
N HIS A 118 -24.04 0.92 6.07
CA HIS A 118 -25.19 0.31 6.74
C HIS A 118 -25.38 0.86 8.17
N ARG A 119 -24.29 1.15 8.89
CA ARG A 119 -24.36 1.75 10.23
C ARG A 119 -24.81 3.22 10.22
N ARG A 120 -24.45 3.98 9.18
CA ARG A 120 -24.91 5.38 9.00
C ARG A 120 -26.39 5.43 8.62
N GLU A 121 -26.86 4.55 7.75
CA GLU A 121 -28.29 4.44 7.39
C GLU A 121 -29.16 4.10 8.61
N THR A 122 -28.68 3.24 9.52
CA THR A 122 -29.39 2.93 10.77
C THR A 122 -29.33 4.05 11.83
N CYS A 123 -28.37 4.96 11.75
CA CYS A 123 -28.21 6.05 12.74
C CYS A 123 -28.87 7.37 12.31
N VAL A 124 -29.18 7.55 11.02
CA VAL A 124 -29.88 8.75 10.50
C VAL A 124 -31.42 8.56 10.50
N GLY A 125 -31.90 7.36 10.84
CA GLY A 125 -33.33 7.04 10.98
C GLY A 125 -33.88 7.13 12.41
N LYS A 126 -33.27 7.94 13.30
CA LYS A 126 -33.82 8.29 14.61
C LYS A 126 -33.63 9.78 14.88
#